data_AF-A0A1H3D7Y0-F1
#
_entry.id   AF-A0A1H3D7Y0-F1
#
_cell.length_a   1.000
_cell.length_b   1.000
_cell.length_c   1.000
_cell.angle_alpha   90.00
_cell.angle_beta   90.00
_cell.angle_gamma   90.00
#
_symmetry.space_group_name_H-M   'P 1'
#
loop_
_entity.id
_entity.type
_entity.pdbx_description
1 polymer ?
#
loop_
_entity_poly.entity_id
_entity_poly.type
_entity_poly.pdbx_seq_one_letter_code
_entity_poly.pdbx_strand_id
1 'polypeptide(L)'
;MSSSALKKPVIHPIWLRITHWLNAFAVIIMILSGWRIYNASPIFPFRIPSEWTLGGWLGGALQWHFAAMWLLLLNGLVYLLFNTASGRLWKKFFPLRPSEVIQDLFKALRGKLQHDALDHYNAVQKLAYVSVILDLILLVISGLAIWKSVQLPLLRELMGGYDNARIVHFCAMSFLVAFIVVHIIMVALVPRTLLAMLRGR
;
A
#
# COMPACT_ATOMS: atom_id res chain seq x y z
N MET A 1 -27.83 -38.87 13.70
CA MET A 1 -26.73 -38.52 12.77
C MET A 1 -26.65 -37.00 12.69
N SER A 2 -25.74 -36.38 13.47
CA SER A 2 -25.57 -34.93 13.48
C SER A 2 -24.66 -34.53 12.31
N SER A 3 -25.24 -33.88 11.31
CA SER A 3 -24.52 -33.28 10.20
C SER A 3 -23.63 -32.16 10.72
N SER A 4 -22.34 -32.45 10.90
CA SER A 4 -21.32 -31.45 11.15
C SER A 4 -21.25 -30.55 9.91
N ALA A 5 -21.90 -29.40 9.98
CA ALA A 5 -21.76 -28.36 8.97
C ALA A 5 -20.26 -28.02 8.86
N LEU A 6 -19.62 -28.49 7.78
CA LEU A 6 -18.24 -28.18 7.45
C LEU A 6 -18.11 -26.65 7.44
N LYS A 7 -17.60 -26.07 8.53
CA LYS A 7 -17.30 -24.65 8.61
C LYS A 7 -16.31 -24.36 7.49
N LYS A 8 -16.78 -23.73 6.41
CA LYS A 8 -15.90 -23.25 5.33
C LYS A 8 -14.70 -22.55 5.95
N PRO A 9 -13.46 -22.96 5.60
CA PRO A 9 -12.27 -22.40 6.21
C PRO A 9 -12.27 -20.88 6.02
N VAL A 10 -12.00 -20.14 7.09
CA VAL A 10 -11.91 -18.68 7.04
C VAL A 10 -10.62 -18.34 6.30
N ILE A 11 -10.75 -17.76 5.11
CA ILE A 11 -9.61 -17.41 4.25
C ILE A 11 -8.89 -16.16 4.81
N HIS A 12 -9.68 -15.16 5.24
CA HIS A 12 -9.17 -13.92 5.83
C HIS A 12 -9.71 -13.70 7.25
N PRO A 13 -8.86 -13.74 8.29
CA PRO A 13 -9.29 -13.50 9.66
C PRO A 13 -9.81 -12.06 9.84
N ILE A 14 -10.68 -11.84 10.82
CA ILE A 14 -11.36 -10.55 11.00
C ILE A 14 -10.39 -9.39 11.25
N TRP A 15 -9.33 -9.62 12.03
CA TRP A 15 -8.30 -8.61 12.28
C TRP A 15 -7.64 -8.14 10.99
N LEU A 16 -7.33 -9.06 10.07
CA LEU A 16 -6.68 -8.75 8.78
C LEU A 16 -7.59 -7.90 7.89
N ARG A 17 -8.90 -8.19 7.89
CA ARG A 17 -9.89 -7.39 7.16
C ARG A 17 -10.00 -5.98 7.74
N ILE A 18 -10.10 -5.86 9.06
CA ILE A 18 -10.15 -4.54 9.73
C ILE A 18 -8.88 -3.74 9.41
N THR A 19 -7.69 -4.32 9.57
CA THR A 19 -6.44 -3.63 9.26
C THR A 19 -6.37 -3.22 7.80
N HIS A 20 -6.87 -4.04 6.87
CA HIS A 20 -6.90 -3.69 5.46
C HIS A 20 -7.81 -2.50 5.16
N TRP A 21 -9.04 -2.51 5.68
CA TRP A 21 -9.99 -1.40 5.43
C TRP A 21 -9.56 -0.09 6.10
N LEU A 22 -8.94 -0.17 7.28
CA LEU A 22 -8.32 1.01 7.90
C LEU A 22 -7.17 1.56 7.05
N ASN A 23 -6.31 0.68 6.50
CA ASN A 23 -5.25 1.10 5.59
C ASN A 23 -5.82 1.75 4.32
N ALA A 24 -6.83 1.14 3.69
CA ALA A 24 -7.46 1.67 2.50
C ALA A 24 -8.03 3.07 2.73
N PHE A 25 -8.75 3.26 3.84
CA PHE A 25 -9.28 4.56 4.24
C PHE A 25 -8.17 5.59 4.48
N ALA A 26 -7.14 5.21 5.23
CA ALA A 26 -6.05 6.13 5.56
C ALA A 26 -5.21 6.52 4.33
N VAL A 27 -4.95 5.58 3.41
CA VAL A 27 -4.21 5.88 2.17
C VAL A 27 -4.99 6.86 1.29
N ILE A 28 -6.32 6.76 1.20
CA ILE A 28 -7.13 7.74 0.48
C ILE A 28 -6.93 9.14 1.08
N ILE A 29 -7.02 9.28 2.41
CA ILE A 29 -6.78 10.57 3.09
C ILE A 29 -5.36 11.07 2.81
N MET A 30 -4.35 10.21 2.88
CA MET A 30 -2.95 10.56 2.59
C MET A 30 -2.77 11.10 1.17
N ILE A 31 -3.37 10.46 0.17
CA ILE A 31 -3.27 10.88 -1.23
C ILE A 31 -3.95 12.25 -1.44
N LEU A 32 -5.21 12.39 -1.02
CA LEU A 32 -5.98 13.62 -1.25
C LEU A 32 -5.39 14.82 -0.50
N SER A 33 -4.88 14.61 0.72
CA SER A 33 -4.17 15.65 1.48
C SER A 33 -2.77 15.92 0.92
N GLY A 34 -2.05 14.89 0.48
CA GLY A 34 -0.73 15.00 -0.15
C GLY A 34 -0.76 15.82 -1.44
N TRP A 35 -1.79 15.65 -2.26
CA TRP A 35 -2.04 16.48 -3.44
C TRP A 35 -2.27 17.96 -3.09
N ARG A 36 -2.94 18.25 -1.98
CA ARG A 36 -3.09 19.64 -1.49
C ARG A 36 -1.76 20.22 -1.03
N ILE A 37 -0.93 19.43 -0.34
CA ILE A 37 0.42 19.83 0.10
C ILE A 37 1.31 20.10 -1.12
N TYR A 38 1.28 19.23 -2.13
CA TYR A 38 1.98 19.43 -3.40
C TYR A 38 1.58 20.75 -4.07
N ASN A 39 0.28 21.04 -4.14
CA ASN A 39 -0.23 22.27 -4.76
C ASN A 39 0.24 23.57 -4.09
N ALA A 40 0.64 23.52 -2.80
CA ALA A 40 1.16 24.70 -2.10
C ALA A 40 2.57 25.09 -2.55
N SER A 41 3.36 24.12 -3.02
CA SER A 41 4.67 24.35 -3.63
C SER A 41 4.88 23.32 -4.74
N PRO A 42 4.34 23.53 -5.95
CA PRO A 42 4.43 22.52 -7.01
C PRO A 42 5.88 22.24 -7.41
N ILE A 43 6.21 20.96 -7.54
CA ILE A 43 7.53 20.49 -8.01
C ILE A 43 7.56 20.42 -9.54
N PHE A 44 6.41 20.17 -10.15
CA PHE A 44 6.22 20.06 -11.60
C PHE A 44 5.29 21.18 -12.08
N PRO A 45 5.28 21.52 -13.38
CA PRO A 45 4.48 22.63 -13.92
C PRO A 45 2.99 22.26 -14.09
N PHE A 46 2.40 21.57 -13.11
CA PHE A 46 0.97 21.27 -13.07
C PHE A 46 0.44 21.39 -11.65
N ARG A 47 -0.89 21.52 -11.54
CA ARG A 47 -1.61 21.51 -10.26
C ARG A 47 -2.75 20.52 -10.33
N ILE A 48 -3.05 19.90 -9.21
CA ILE A 48 -4.16 18.97 -9.09
C ILE A 48 -5.44 19.79 -8.80
N PRO A 49 -6.59 19.49 -9.46
CA PRO A 49 -7.84 20.20 -9.20
C PRO A 49 -8.17 20.24 -7.71
N SER A 50 -8.52 21.42 -7.20
CA SER A 50 -8.69 21.60 -5.74
C SER A 50 -9.89 20.81 -5.21
N GLU A 51 -10.90 20.54 -6.04
CA GLU A 51 -12.06 19.71 -5.69
C GLU A 51 -11.67 18.26 -5.35
N TRP A 52 -10.54 17.77 -5.87
CA TRP A 52 -10.05 16.41 -5.62
C TRP A 52 -9.08 16.34 -4.45
N THR A 53 -8.85 17.45 -3.75
CA THR A 53 -7.89 17.52 -2.66
C THR A 53 -8.58 17.68 -1.31
N LEU A 54 -7.91 17.26 -0.24
CA LEU A 54 -8.45 17.29 1.12
C LEU A 54 -7.77 18.37 1.97
N GLY A 55 -8.54 19.02 2.84
CA GLY A 55 -8.06 19.95 3.86
C GLY A 55 -8.27 21.43 3.56
N GLY A 56 -8.73 21.78 2.35
CA GLY A 56 -9.14 23.14 1.96
C GLY A 56 -7.99 24.14 1.80
N TRP A 57 -7.02 24.16 2.71
CA TRP A 57 -5.83 25.00 2.73
C TRP A 57 -4.61 24.20 3.21
N LEU A 58 -3.41 24.78 3.19
CA LEU A 58 -2.17 24.05 3.48
C LEU A 58 -2.16 23.44 4.90
N GLY A 59 -2.48 24.20 5.94
CA GLY A 59 -2.47 23.68 7.30
C GLY A 59 -3.53 22.62 7.54
N GLY A 60 -4.73 22.77 6.97
CA GLY A 60 -5.77 21.73 7.03
C GLY A 60 -5.35 20.45 6.33
N ALA A 61 -4.68 20.55 5.17
CA ALA A 61 -4.11 19.39 4.49
C ALA A 61 -3.04 18.69 5.33
N LEU A 62 -2.13 19.45 5.95
CA LEU A 62 -1.11 18.90 6.85
C LEU A 62 -1.74 18.17 8.04
N GLN A 63 -2.78 18.72 8.65
CA GLN A 63 -3.49 18.07 9.76
C GLN A 63 -4.08 16.71 9.35
N TRP A 64 -4.81 16.66 8.22
CA TRP A 64 -5.35 15.40 7.71
C TRP A 64 -4.27 14.40 7.31
N HIS A 65 -3.19 14.87 6.71
CA HIS A 65 -2.07 14.04 6.30
C HIS A 65 -1.40 13.40 7.52
N PHE A 66 -1.08 14.19 8.56
CA PHE A 66 -0.48 13.64 9.77
C PHE A 66 -1.44 12.74 10.56
N ALA A 67 -2.73 13.06 10.60
CA ALA A 67 -3.73 12.20 11.23
C ALA A 67 -3.78 10.81 10.56
N ALA A 68 -3.82 10.77 9.23
CA ALA A 68 -3.80 9.51 8.47
C ALA A 68 -2.44 8.79 8.54
N MET A 69 -1.34 9.53 8.58
CA MET A 69 0.01 8.97 8.78
C MET A 69 0.11 8.21 10.11
N TRP A 70 -0.36 8.80 11.21
CA TRP A 70 -0.37 8.13 12.51
C TRP A 70 -1.31 6.93 12.53
N LEU A 71 -2.47 7.03 11.89
CA LEU A 71 -3.38 5.88 11.73
C LEU A 71 -2.71 4.72 10.97
N LEU A 72 -2.03 5.01 9.85
CA LEU A 72 -1.28 4.00 9.09
C LEU A 72 -0.13 3.41 9.90
N LEU A 73 0.62 4.24 10.63
CA LEU A 73 1.74 3.77 11.43
C LEU A 73 1.27 2.83 12.55
N LEU A 74 0.27 3.22 13.33
CA LEU A 74 -0.27 2.41 14.42
C LEU A 74 -0.89 1.12 13.88
N ASN A 75 -1.69 1.20 12.81
CA ASN A 75 -2.31 0.03 12.20
C ASN A 75 -1.26 -0.91 11.57
N GLY A 76 -0.19 -0.35 10.98
CA GLY A 76 0.95 -1.10 10.47
C GLY A 76 1.74 -1.81 11.57
N LEU A 77 1.96 -1.16 12.72
CA LEU A 77 2.59 -1.78 13.88
C LEU A 77 1.74 -2.94 14.43
N VAL A 78 0.43 -2.73 14.56
CA VAL A 78 -0.51 -3.79 14.96
C VAL A 78 -0.43 -4.97 13.99
N TYR A 79 -0.45 -4.71 12.68
CA TYR A 79 -0.32 -5.74 11.65
C TYR A 79 1.00 -6.51 11.78
N LEU A 80 2.12 -5.81 11.95
CA LEU A 80 3.44 -6.42 12.12
C LEU A 80 3.50 -7.29 13.39
N LEU A 81 3.03 -6.77 14.53
CA LEU A 81 3.00 -7.50 15.81
C LEU A 81 2.19 -8.80 15.71
N PHE A 82 1.00 -8.75 15.12
CA PHE A 82 0.18 -9.96 14.94
C PHE A 82 0.82 -10.95 13.97
N ASN A 83 1.49 -10.46 12.92
CA ASN A 83 2.08 -11.31 11.89
C ASN A 83 3.40 -11.96 12.37
N THR A 84 4.19 -11.28 13.20
CA THR A 84 5.39 -11.84 13.86
C THR A 84 5.01 -12.79 14.98
N ALA A 85 4.05 -12.43 15.84
CA ALA A 85 3.56 -13.30 16.92
C ALA A 85 2.89 -14.58 16.41
N SER A 86 2.29 -14.55 15.21
CA SER A 86 1.68 -15.73 14.58
C SER A 86 2.66 -16.63 13.82
N GLY A 87 3.95 -16.26 13.70
CA GLY A 87 4.96 -16.98 12.90
C GLY A 87 4.64 -17.09 11.39
N ARG A 88 3.65 -16.34 10.91
CA ARG A 88 3.07 -16.45 9.55
C ARG A 88 3.96 -15.78 8.50
N LEU A 89 4.72 -14.77 8.88
CA LEU A 89 5.71 -14.09 8.03
C LEU A 89 6.70 -15.06 7.39
N TRP A 90 7.30 -15.93 8.21
CA TRP A 90 8.34 -16.85 7.77
C TRP A 90 7.82 -18.01 6.91
N LYS A 91 6.59 -18.48 7.16
CA LYS A 91 5.99 -19.60 6.42
C LYS A 91 5.40 -19.22 5.05
N LYS A 92 5.10 -17.94 4.80
CA LYS A 92 4.39 -17.49 3.58
C LYS A 92 5.26 -16.71 2.59
N PHE A 93 6.36 -16.10 3.04
CA PHE A 93 7.17 -15.20 2.19
C PHE A 93 8.56 -15.73 1.83
N PHE A 94 9.03 -16.83 2.42
CA PHE A 94 10.35 -17.40 2.10
C PHE A 94 10.25 -18.85 1.61
N PRO A 95 10.98 -19.21 0.52
CA PRO A 95 11.91 -18.41 -0.28
C PRO A 95 11.28 -17.84 -1.57
N LEU A 96 11.49 -16.55 -1.85
CA LEU A 96 11.21 -15.93 -3.15
C LEU A 96 12.41 -16.15 -4.09
N ARG A 97 12.25 -16.91 -5.17
CA ARG A 97 13.29 -17.16 -6.16
C ARG A 97 13.18 -16.17 -7.33
N PRO A 98 14.23 -15.36 -7.64
CA PRO A 98 14.19 -14.36 -8.71
C PRO A 98 13.86 -14.91 -10.11
N SER A 99 14.20 -16.17 -10.38
CA SER A 99 13.94 -16.83 -11.67
C SER A 99 12.43 -17.07 -11.94
N GLU A 100 11.64 -17.29 -10.89
CA GLU A 100 10.19 -17.51 -10.99
C GLU A 100 9.44 -16.21 -11.29
N VAL A 101 9.95 -15.08 -10.78
CA VAL A 101 9.39 -13.74 -11.01
C VAL A 101 9.43 -13.35 -12.49
N ILE A 102 10.55 -13.64 -13.17
CA ILE A 102 10.73 -13.29 -14.58
C ILE A 102 9.80 -14.14 -15.47
N GLN A 103 9.68 -15.44 -15.21
CA GLN A 103 8.84 -16.32 -16.03
C GLN A 103 7.34 -15.98 -15.92
N ASP A 104 6.86 -15.66 -14.72
CA ASP A 104 5.47 -15.29 -14.50
C ASP A 104 5.15 -13.87 -15.01
N LEU A 105 6.11 -12.93 -14.99
CA LEU A 105 5.98 -11.62 -15.63
C LEU A 105 5.72 -11.77 -17.15
N PHE A 106 6.45 -12.66 -17.82
CA PHE A 106 6.22 -12.96 -19.24
C PHE A 106 4.88 -13.67 -19.49
N LYS A 107 4.37 -14.47 -18.55
CA LYS A 107 3.03 -15.09 -18.65
C LYS A 107 1.89 -14.08 -18.41
N ALA A 108 2.10 -13.09 -17.53
CA ALA A 108 1.16 -12.00 -17.28
C ALA A 108 1.00 -11.06 -18.46
N LEU A 109 2.12 -10.66 -19.05
CA LEU A 109 2.12 -9.83 -20.25
C LEU A 109 1.47 -10.55 -21.45
N ARG A 110 1.41 -11.88 -21.44
CA ARG A 110 0.73 -12.71 -22.46
C ARG A 110 -0.71 -13.07 -22.12
N GLY A 111 -1.27 -12.57 -21.01
CA GLY A 111 -2.66 -12.83 -20.61
C GLY A 111 -2.97 -14.29 -20.23
N LYS A 112 -1.95 -15.13 -20.00
CA LYS A 112 -2.09 -16.57 -19.73
C LYS A 112 -1.89 -16.93 -18.25
N LEU A 113 -2.27 -16.05 -17.32
CA LEU A 113 -2.31 -16.45 -15.90
C LEU A 113 -3.47 -17.42 -15.67
N GLN A 114 -3.16 -18.70 -15.51
CA GLN A 114 -4.07 -19.64 -14.88
C GLN A 114 -4.23 -19.29 -13.40
N HIS A 115 -5.47 -19.05 -13.00
CA HIS A 115 -5.89 -18.64 -11.65
C HIS A 115 -6.51 -19.84 -10.90
N ASP A 116 -5.84 -21.00 -10.91
CA ASP A 116 -6.49 -22.25 -10.45
C ASP A 116 -6.50 -22.44 -8.91
N ALA A 117 -5.82 -21.60 -8.14
CA ALA A 117 -5.88 -21.68 -6.67
C ALA A 117 -5.88 -20.31 -6.00
N LEU A 118 -6.97 -19.99 -5.28
CA LEU A 118 -7.08 -18.82 -4.39
C LEU A 118 -6.05 -18.83 -3.23
N ASP A 119 -5.29 -19.91 -3.06
CA ASP A 119 -4.24 -20.05 -2.05
C ASP A 119 -2.82 -19.73 -2.55
N HIS A 120 -2.63 -19.61 -3.87
CA HIS A 120 -1.32 -19.47 -4.51
C HIS A 120 -1.19 -18.13 -5.23
N TYR A 121 -0.36 -17.25 -4.70
CA TYR A 121 -0.04 -15.98 -5.36
C TYR A 121 0.85 -16.24 -6.57
N ASN A 122 0.45 -15.75 -7.75
CA ASN A 122 1.29 -15.76 -8.95
C ASN A 122 2.51 -14.86 -8.73
N ALA A 123 3.67 -15.13 -9.36
CA ALA A 123 4.86 -14.32 -9.12
C ALA A 123 4.72 -12.84 -9.53
N VAL A 124 3.79 -12.49 -10.43
CA VAL A 124 3.46 -11.08 -10.71
C VAL A 124 2.74 -10.44 -9.53
N GLN A 125 1.83 -11.15 -8.88
CA GLN A 125 1.19 -10.67 -7.65
C GLN A 125 2.23 -10.56 -6.52
N LYS A 126 3.14 -11.55 -6.39
CA LYS A 126 4.25 -11.49 -5.42
C LYS A 126 5.16 -10.28 -5.66
N LEU A 127 5.55 -10.03 -6.92
CA LEU A 127 6.33 -8.86 -7.30
C LEU A 127 5.60 -7.56 -6.96
N ALA A 128 4.30 -7.49 -7.26
CA ALA A 128 3.46 -6.34 -6.95
C ALA A 128 3.33 -6.10 -5.42
N TYR A 129 3.28 -7.16 -4.61
CA TYR A 129 3.32 -7.04 -3.15
C TYR A 129 4.67 -6.53 -2.66
N VAL A 130 5.77 -7.09 -3.16
CA VAL A 130 7.13 -6.66 -2.76
C VAL A 130 7.38 -5.21 -3.18
N SER A 131 6.99 -4.82 -4.40
CA SER A 131 7.17 -3.46 -4.88
C SER A 131 6.40 -2.46 -4.02
N VAL A 132 5.16 -2.76 -3.63
CA VAL A 132 4.39 -1.89 -2.74
C VAL A 132 4.97 -1.84 -1.33
N ILE A 133 5.50 -2.94 -0.80
CA ILE A 133 6.16 -2.91 0.51
C ILE A 133 7.39 -2.00 0.47
N LEU A 134 8.22 -2.13 -0.56
CA LEU A 134 9.41 -1.27 -0.74
C LEU A 134 9.02 0.19 -0.96
N ASP A 135 7.97 0.44 -1.75
CA ASP A 135 7.45 1.78 -1.99
C ASP A 135 6.86 2.42 -0.73
N LEU A 136 6.13 1.67 0.09
CA LEU A 136 5.64 2.15 1.39
C LEU A 136 6.79 2.51 2.34
N ILE A 137 7.87 1.70 2.36
CA ILE A 137 9.09 2.03 3.11
C ILE A 137 9.70 3.34 2.59
N LEU A 138 9.81 3.48 1.27
CA LEU A 138 10.33 4.69 0.63
C LEU A 138 9.48 5.92 0.95
N LEU A 139 8.15 5.80 0.94
CA LEU A 139 7.20 6.85 1.33
C LEU A 139 7.39 7.29 2.78
N VAL A 140 7.58 6.34 3.71
CA VAL A 140 7.84 6.65 5.12
C VAL A 140 9.17 7.38 5.29
N ILE A 141 10.24 6.85 4.69
CA ILE A 141 11.59 7.44 4.77
C ILE A 141 11.59 8.85 4.17
N SER A 142 11.09 9.01 2.95
CA SER A 142 11.02 10.33 2.29
C SER A 142 10.09 11.30 3.02
N GLY A 143 8.97 10.81 3.56
CA GLY A 143 8.05 11.62 4.37
C GLY A 143 8.71 12.13 5.66
N LEU A 144 9.49 11.29 6.36
CA LEU A 144 10.28 11.70 7.52
C LEU A 144 11.36 12.73 7.16
N ALA A 145 12.03 12.55 6.02
CA ALA A 145 13.03 13.50 5.52
C ALA A 145 12.44 14.88 5.23
N ILE A 146 11.19 14.93 4.75
CA ILE A 146 10.47 16.19 4.48
C ILE A 146 9.92 16.80 5.79
N TRP A 147 9.30 15.99 6.65
CA TRP A 147 8.63 16.48 7.86
C TRP A 147 9.61 16.97 8.93
N LYS A 148 10.74 16.27 9.09
CA LYS A 148 11.74 16.51 10.14
C LYS A 148 13.12 16.77 9.54
N SER A 149 13.18 17.53 8.45
CA SER A 149 14.40 17.78 7.68
C SER A 149 15.57 18.35 8.52
N VAL A 150 15.25 19.18 9.52
CA VAL A 150 16.24 19.78 10.43
C VAL A 150 16.66 18.78 11.51
N GLN A 151 15.75 17.96 12.02
CA GLN A 151 16.05 16.96 13.06
C GLN A 151 16.69 15.68 12.50
N LEU A 152 16.48 15.37 11.22
CA LEU A 152 17.00 14.20 10.52
C LEU A 152 17.88 14.62 9.32
N PRO A 153 18.97 15.37 9.54
CA PRO A 153 19.79 15.92 8.46
C PRO A 153 20.45 14.82 7.62
N LEU A 154 20.87 13.71 8.24
CA LEU A 154 21.43 12.55 7.55
C LEU A 154 20.46 11.98 6.52
N LEU A 155 19.18 11.85 6.88
CA LEU A 155 18.17 11.29 5.99
C LEU A 155 17.93 12.20 4.78
N ARG A 156 17.83 13.51 5.03
CA ARG A 156 17.74 14.55 4.01
C ARG A 156 18.94 14.51 3.06
N GLU A 157 20.16 14.35 3.58
CA GLU A 157 21.39 14.32 2.79
C GLU A 157 21.52 13.05 1.94
N LEU A 158 21.16 11.89 2.50
CA LEU A 158 21.09 10.64 1.73
C LEU A 158 20.10 10.71 0.57
N MET A 159 19.04 11.52 0.72
CA MET A 159 18.11 11.82 -0.36
C MET A 159 18.57 12.94 -1.28
N GLY A 160 19.77 13.51 -1.14
CA GLY A 160 20.27 14.58 -2.01
C GLY A 160 19.68 15.97 -1.71
N GLY A 161 19.13 16.17 -0.52
CA GLY A 161 18.56 17.44 -0.08
C GLY A 161 17.04 17.43 0.08
N TYR A 162 16.50 18.54 0.58
CA TYR A 162 15.06 18.67 0.86
C TYR A 162 14.20 18.59 -0.41
N ASP A 163 14.59 19.29 -1.47
CA ASP A 163 13.83 19.29 -2.72
C ASP A 163 13.86 17.94 -3.43
N ASN A 164 14.99 17.24 -3.40
CA ASN A 164 15.06 15.90 -3.97
C ASN A 164 14.26 14.88 -3.13
N ALA A 165 14.23 15.01 -1.80
CA ALA A 165 13.35 14.20 -0.96
C ALA A 165 11.86 14.39 -1.33
N ARG A 166 11.45 15.61 -1.68
CA ARG A 166 10.08 15.90 -2.16
C ARG A 166 9.78 15.26 -3.52
N ILE A 167 10.75 15.27 -4.45
CA ILE A 167 10.64 14.56 -5.73
C ILE A 167 10.46 13.06 -5.48
N VAL A 168 11.33 12.46 -4.65
CA VAL A 168 11.26 11.03 -4.34
C VAL A 168 9.92 10.67 -3.71
N HIS A 169 9.45 11.45 -2.74
CA HIS A 169 8.15 11.22 -2.10
C HIS A 169 6.98 11.32 -3.09
N PHE A 170 7.01 12.30 -3.99
CA PHE A 170 5.98 12.46 -5.01
C PHE A 170 5.98 11.30 -6.02
N CYS A 171 7.16 10.86 -6.46
CA CYS A 171 7.30 9.71 -7.36
C CYS A 171 6.79 8.41 -6.72
N ALA A 172 7.16 8.16 -5.46
CA ALA A 172 6.69 7.01 -4.68
C ALA A 172 5.16 7.06 -4.49
N MET A 173 4.61 8.23 -4.13
CA MET A 173 3.15 8.42 -4.03
C MET A 173 2.45 8.15 -5.36
N SER A 174 3.03 8.59 -6.48
CA SER A 174 2.47 8.36 -7.82
C SER A 174 2.48 6.87 -8.18
N PHE A 175 3.54 6.15 -7.82
CA PHE A 175 3.60 4.69 -7.98
C PHE A 175 2.52 4.00 -7.14
N LEU A 176 2.35 4.39 -5.87
CA LEU A 176 1.30 3.83 -5.00
C LEU A 176 -0.10 4.06 -5.58
N VAL A 177 -0.38 5.26 -6.11
CA VAL A 177 -1.65 5.59 -6.77
C VAL A 177 -1.87 4.68 -7.99
N ALA A 178 -0.85 4.52 -8.85
CA ALA A 178 -0.94 3.65 -10.01
C ALA A 178 -1.18 2.18 -9.61
N PHE A 179 -0.50 1.71 -8.56
CA PHE A 179 -0.72 0.38 -8.01
C PHE A 179 -2.16 0.21 -7.51
N ILE A 180 -2.71 1.19 -6.77
CA ILE A 180 -4.09 1.13 -6.26
C ILE A 180 -5.09 1.05 -7.41
N VAL A 181 -4.90 1.83 -8.47
CA VAL A 181 -5.76 1.79 -9.65
C VAL A 181 -5.75 0.39 -10.27
N VAL A 182 -4.57 -0.18 -10.53
CA VAL A 182 -4.43 -1.55 -11.06
C VAL A 182 -5.06 -2.57 -10.11
N HIS A 183 -4.82 -2.44 -8.81
CA HIS A 183 -5.37 -3.33 -7.79
C HIS A 183 -6.91 -3.31 -7.79
N ILE A 184 -7.53 -2.13 -7.85
CA ILE A 184 -8.99 -1.98 -7.92
C ILE A 184 -9.54 -2.59 -9.21
N ILE A 185 -8.87 -2.39 -10.36
CA ILE A 185 -9.26 -3.00 -11.63
C ILE A 185 -9.23 -4.54 -11.52
N MET A 186 -8.15 -5.11 -10.98
CA MET A 186 -8.03 -6.56 -10.78
C MET A 186 -9.14 -7.11 -9.88
N VAL A 187 -9.47 -6.40 -8.80
CA VAL A 187 -10.55 -6.76 -7.88
C VAL A 187 -11.92 -6.66 -8.56
N ALA A 188 -12.14 -5.65 -9.40
CA ALA A 188 -13.39 -5.49 -10.16
C ALA A 188 -13.56 -6.60 -11.21
N LEU A 189 -12.48 -7.03 -11.86
CA LEU A 189 -12.49 -8.15 -12.82
C LEU A 189 -12.77 -9.50 -12.14
N VAL A 190 -12.41 -9.67 -10.86
CA VAL A 190 -12.64 -10.89 -10.09
C VAL A 190 -13.40 -10.61 -8.78
N PRO A 191 -14.72 -10.35 -8.83
CA PRO A 191 -15.51 -9.89 -7.68
C PRO A 191 -15.53 -10.84 -6.48
N ARG A 192 -15.24 -12.14 -6.71
CA ARG A 192 -15.11 -13.15 -5.65
C ARG A 192 -14.04 -12.77 -4.62
N THR A 193 -12.97 -12.10 -5.05
CA THR A 193 -11.89 -11.63 -4.16
C THR A 193 -12.34 -10.50 -3.23
N LEU A 194 -13.18 -9.59 -3.73
CA LEU A 194 -13.78 -8.53 -2.92
C LEU A 194 -14.71 -9.11 -1.85
N LEU A 195 -15.54 -10.07 -2.23
CA LEU A 195 -16.44 -10.76 -1.29
C LEU A 195 -15.66 -11.49 -0.20
N ALA A 196 -14.53 -12.13 -0.54
CA ALA A 196 -13.66 -12.76 0.43
C ALA A 196 -13.06 -11.74 1.42
N MET A 197 -12.69 -10.55 0.97
CA MET A 197 -12.18 -9.47 1.84
C MET A 197 -13.26 -8.78 2.67
N LEU A 198 -14.52 -8.79 2.23
CA LEU A 198 -15.65 -8.27 3.00
C LEU A 198 -16.16 -9.30 4.02
N ARG A 199 -16.37 -10.55 3.60
CA ARG A 199 -17.06 -11.59 4.38
C ARG A 199 -16.13 -12.61 5.03
N GLY A 200 -14.86 -12.67 4.61
CA GLY A 200 -13.87 -13.64 5.09
C GLY A 200 -13.98 -15.04 4.48
N ARG A 201 -14.91 -15.23 3.53
CA ARG A 201 -15.28 -16.48 2.85
C ARG A 201 -15.80 -16.23 1.44
#